data_AF-A0A0N0LUW2-F1
#
_entry.id   AF-A0A0N0LUW2-F1
#
_cell.length_a   1.000
_cell.length_b   1.000
_cell.length_c   1.000
_cell.angle_alpha   90.00
_cell.angle_beta   90.00
_cell.angle_gamma   90.00
#
_symmetry.space_group_name_H-M   'P 1'
#
loop_
_entity.id
_entity.type
_entity.pdbx_description
1 polymer ?
#
loop_
_entity_poly.entity_id
_entity_poly.type
_entity_poly.pdbx_seq_one_letter_code
_entity_poly.pdbx_strand_id
1 'polypeptide(L)'
;MAAGALLLLGSGAQGQKRSLAMLDQLEPGSWELREHGESSVTRNLCIGNGRQLIQLRHQGIPCRAVVVEDTANEVVVQYTCRGQGYGRTRVRRETNGLIQIDSQGIVSGLPFVVTAEGRRTGSCRN
;
A
#
# COMPACT_ATOMS: atom_id res chain seq x y z
N MET A 1 4.16 35.12 50.61
CA MET A 1 4.98 35.09 49.38
C MET A 1 4.57 33.86 48.59
N ALA A 2 3.95 34.05 47.43
CA ALA A 2 3.27 32.99 46.67
C ALA A 2 4.25 32.23 45.77
N ALA A 3 4.24 30.90 45.83
CA ALA A 3 5.01 30.05 44.91
C ALA A 3 4.03 29.41 43.91
N GLY A 4 4.04 29.92 42.67
CA GLY A 4 3.24 29.38 41.57
C GLY A 4 3.95 28.21 40.91
N ALA A 5 3.33 27.03 40.93
CA ALA A 5 3.81 25.85 40.22
C ALA A 5 3.39 25.92 38.74
N LEU A 6 4.37 25.98 37.82
CA LEU A 6 4.12 25.84 36.38
C LEU A 6 3.89 24.36 36.05
N LEU A 7 2.67 24.03 35.61
CA LEU A 7 2.34 22.75 35.00
C LEU A 7 2.71 22.79 33.51
N LEU A 8 3.77 22.07 33.13
CA LEU A 8 4.11 21.82 31.73
C LEU A 8 3.18 20.71 31.20
N LEU A 9 2.14 21.10 30.46
CA LEU A 9 1.31 20.19 29.68
C LEU A 9 2.13 19.70 28.46
N GLY A 10 2.73 18.52 28.58
CA GLY A 10 3.33 17.82 27.45
C GLY A 10 2.22 17.26 26.55
N SER A 11 1.97 17.92 25.41
CA SER A 11 1.15 17.37 24.34
C SER A 11 1.88 16.18 23.73
N GLY A 12 1.50 14.96 24.11
CA GLY A 12 2.00 13.75 23.47
C GLY A 12 1.75 13.83 21.97
N ALA A 13 2.81 13.73 21.17
CA ALA A 13 2.69 13.57 19.73
C ALA A 13 2.00 12.22 19.47
N GLN A 14 0.69 12.22 19.21
CA GLN A 14 -0.01 11.06 18.67
C GLN A 14 0.54 10.79 17.28
N GLY A 15 1.56 9.93 17.20
CA GLY A 15 1.94 9.24 15.99
C GLY A 15 0.85 8.24 15.59
N GLN A 16 -0.33 8.72 15.21
CA GLN A 16 -1.42 7.88 14.74
C GLN A 16 -1.74 8.23 13.29
N LYS A 17 -0.96 7.66 12.36
CA LYS A 17 -1.40 7.37 11.00
C LYS A 17 -0.78 6.05 10.50
N ARG A 18 -1.55 5.06 10.06
CA ARG A 18 -3.02 5.00 9.88
C ARG A 18 -3.41 3.55 9.57
N SER A 19 -4.55 3.11 10.10
CA SER A 19 -5.05 1.75 9.94
C SER A 19 -5.49 1.53 8.50
N LEU A 20 -4.70 0.80 7.70
CA LEU A 20 -5.01 0.39 6.32
C LEU A 20 -6.16 -0.65 6.27
N ALA A 21 -7.23 -0.39 7.02
CA ALA A 21 -8.30 -1.32 7.35
C ALA A 21 -9.04 -1.80 6.09
N MET A 22 -9.13 -0.94 5.06
CA MET A 22 -9.64 -1.32 3.75
C MET A 22 -8.85 -2.49 3.16
N LEU A 23 -7.52 -2.45 3.20
CA LEU A 23 -6.66 -3.51 2.66
C LEU A 23 -6.76 -4.81 3.45
N ASP A 24 -7.04 -4.71 4.75
CA ASP A 24 -7.25 -5.86 5.63
C ASP A 24 -8.62 -6.55 5.38
N GLN A 25 -9.53 -5.90 4.65
CA GLN A 25 -10.83 -6.47 4.23
C GLN A 25 -10.80 -7.17 2.87
N LEU A 26 -9.70 -7.05 2.10
CA LEU A 26 -9.57 -7.73 0.82
C LEU A 26 -9.50 -9.25 1.03
N GLU A 27 -10.16 -9.99 0.15
CA GLU A 27 -10.24 -11.44 0.26
C GLU A 27 -8.86 -12.08 0.02
N PRO A 28 -8.33 -12.86 0.98
CA PRO A 28 -7.09 -13.59 0.77
C PRO A 28 -7.28 -14.68 -0.30
N GLY A 29 -6.21 -15.00 -1.03
CA GLY A 29 -6.22 -16.06 -2.04
C GLY A 29 -5.37 -15.77 -3.26
N SER A 30 -5.66 -16.47 -4.34
CA SER A 30 -5.08 -16.26 -5.66
C SER A 30 -5.71 -15.03 -6.30
N TRP A 31 -4.88 -14.16 -6.85
CA TRP A 31 -5.29 -12.96 -7.57
C TRP A 31 -4.60 -12.90 -8.93
N GLU A 32 -5.37 -12.59 -9.96
CA GLU A 32 -4.87 -12.19 -11.27
C GLU A 32 -4.79 -10.66 -11.28
N LEU A 33 -3.60 -10.12 -11.52
CA LEU A 33 -3.40 -8.69 -11.77
C LEU A 33 -3.10 -8.49 -13.26
N ARG A 34 -3.93 -7.71 -13.93
CA ARG A 34 -3.80 -7.36 -15.34
C ARG A 34 -3.31 -5.92 -15.45
N GLU A 35 -2.07 -5.74 -15.87
CA GLU A 35 -1.48 -4.43 -16.09
C GLU A 35 -1.95 -3.84 -17.42
N HIS A 36 -2.28 -2.56 -17.42
CA HIS A 36 -2.68 -1.80 -18.59
C HIS A 36 -1.47 -1.00 -19.10
N GLY A 37 -1.18 -1.08 -20.40
CA GLY A 37 -0.03 -0.44 -21.03
C GLY A 37 0.27 -0.99 -22.43
N GLU A 38 1.42 -0.62 -23.01
CA GLU A 38 1.86 -1.07 -24.35
C GLU A 38 1.95 -2.59 -24.48
N SER A 39 2.23 -3.29 -23.38
CA SER A 39 2.11 -4.74 -23.29
C SER A 39 1.22 -5.08 -22.10
N SER A 40 0.10 -5.77 -22.37
CA SER A 40 -0.76 -6.29 -21.32
C SER A 40 -0.02 -7.43 -20.62
N VAL A 41 0.46 -7.17 -19.41
CA VAL A 41 1.13 -8.16 -18.56
C VAL A 41 0.13 -8.67 -17.54
N THR A 42 -0.11 -9.97 -17.55
CA THR A 42 -0.93 -10.63 -16.53
C THR A 42 -0.04 -11.39 -15.56
N ARG A 43 -0.20 -11.14 -14.26
CA ARG A 43 0.56 -11.78 -13.19
C ARG A 43 -0.39 -12.42 -12.19
N ASN A 44 -0.10 -13.66 -11.81
CA ASN A 44 -0.83 -14.35 -10.75
C ASN A 44 -0.04 -14.27 -9.44
N LEU A 45 -0.72 -13.84 -8.37
CA LEU A 45 -0.13 -13.67 -7.06
C LEU A 45 -0.97 -14.38 -6.01
N CYS A 46 -0.32 -15.05 -5.07
CA CYS A 46 -0.95 -15.48 -3.84
C CYS A 46 -0.87 -14.33 -2.82
N ILE A 47 -2.02 -13.78 -2.45
CA ILE A 47 -2.13 -12.66 -1.51
C ILE A 47 -2.71 -13.18 -0.20
N GLY A 48 -1.89 -13.18 0.85
CA GLY A 48 -2.34 -13.49 2.21
C GLY A 48 -2.92 -12.27 2.93
N ASN A 49 -2.49 -11.06 2.55
CA ASN A 49 -2.99 -9.79 3.08
C ASN A 49 -2.88 -8.71 2.00
N GLY A 50 -3.92 -7.87 1.85
CA GLY A 50 -3.99 -6.80 0.85
C GLY A 50 -2.85 -5.78 0.91
N ARG A 51 -2.16 -5.63 2.05
CA ARG A 51 -0.98 -4.75 2.20
C ARG A 51 0.18 -5.13 1.27
N GLN A 52 0.23 -6.37 0.80
CA GLN A 52 1.22 -6.82 -0.19
C GLN A 52 1.08 -6.05 -1.53
N LEU A 53 -0.12 -5.51 -1.81
CA LEU A 53 -0.40 -4.73 -3.02
C LEU A 53 0.27 -3.34 -3.02
N ILE A 54 0.75 -2.86 -1.86
CA ILE A 54 1.42 -1.55 -1.78
C ILE A 54 2.78 -1.57 -2.47
N GLN A 55 3.50 -2.69 -2.47
CA GLN A 55 4.91 -2.75 -2.88
C GLN A 55 5.12 -3.69 -4.07
N LEU A 56 4.20 -3.68 -5.05
CA LEU A 56 4.24 -4.60 -6.19
C LEU A 56 5.56 -4.64 -6.98
N ARG A 57 6.29 -3.52 -7.05
CA ARG A 57 7.61 -3.42 -7.70
C ARG A 57 8.79 -3.55 -6.74
N HIS A 58 8.55 -3.64 -5.44
CA HIS A 58 9.56 -3.74 -4.39
C HIS A 58 9.25 -4.90 -3.43
N GLN A 59 8.78 -6.02 -3.97
CA GLN A 59 8.33 -7.17 -3.18
C GLN A 59 9.47 -7.74 -2.33
N GLY A 60 9.19 -8.00 -1.05
CA GLY A 60 10.17 -8.54 -0.10
C GLY A 60 11.23 -7.54 0.39
N ILE A 61 11.20 -6.29 -0.06
CA ILE A 61 12.16 -5.26 0.36
C ILE A 61 11.60 -4.50 1.58
N PRO A 62 12.38 -4.34 2.67
CA PRO A 62 11.94 -3.53 3.80
C PRO A 62 11.97 -2.04 3.44
N CYS A 63 10.78 -1.46 3.21
CA CYS A 63 10.63 -0.05 2.87
C CYS A 63 9.93 0.71 4.01
N ARG A 64 10.35 1.96 4.24
CA ARG A 64 9.60 2.88 5.12
C ARG A 64 8.37 3.36 4.36
N ALA A 65 7.20 3.30 5.00
CA ALA A 65 5.94 3.69 4.40
C ALA A 65 5.30 4.87 5.14
N VAL A 66 4.66 5.76 4.39
CA VAL A 66 3.86 6.88 4.89
C VAL A 66 2.48 6.77 4.25
N VAL A 67 1.45 6.71 5.09
CA VAL A 67 0.05 6.67 4.64
C VAL A 67 -0.37 8.08 4.27
N VAL A 68 -0.63 8.29 2.98
CA VAL A 68 -1.10 9.57 2.42
C VAL A 68 -2.62 9.65 2.55
N GLU A 69 -3.31 8.55 2.19
CA GLU A 69 -4.76 8.45 2.22
C GLU A 69 -5.19 7.07 2.75
N ASP A 70 -6.27 7.07 3.51
CA ASP A 70 -6.81 5.91 4.21
C ASP A 70 -8.32 6.11 4.41
N THR A 71 -9.09 5.66 3.43
CA THR A 71 -10.54 5.72 3.42
C THR A 71 -11.11 4.32 3.34
N ALA A 72 -12.44 4.20 3.42
CA ALA A 72 -13.10 2.91 3.31
C ALA A 72 -12.83 2.22 1.95
N ASN A 73 -12.69 2.96 0.85
CA ASN A 73 -12.57 2.38 -0.50
C ASN A 73 -11.25 2.70 -1.20
N GLU A 74 -10.38 3.49 -0.57
CA GLU A 74 -9.13 3.91 -1.18
C GLU A 74 -8.03 4.07 -0.14
N VAL A 75 -6.85 3.54 -0.49
CA VAL A 75 -5.63 3.71 0.26
C VAL A 75 -4.55 4.23 -0.67
N VAL A 76 -3.82 5.23 -0.22
CA VAL A 76 -2.63 5.75 -0.91
C VAL A 76 -1.45 5.72 0.03
N VAL A 77 -0.39 5.03 -0.37
CA VAL A 77 0.83 4.88 0.41
C VAL A 77 2.02 5.34 -0.42
N GLN A 78 2.82 6.23 0.15
CA GLN A 78 4.17 6.53 -0.32
C GLN A 78 5.14 5.63 0.45
N TYR A 79 6.09 5.01 -0.24
CA TYR A 79 7.13 4.22 0.40
C TYR A 79 8.51 4.52 -0.19
N THR A 80 9.54 4.27 0.62
CA THR A 80 10.95 4.47 0.27
C THR A 80 11.75 3.26 0.74
N CYS A 81 12.48 2.65 -0.19
CA CYS A 81 13.29 1.46 0.01
C CYS A 81 14.76 1.88 -0.05
N ARG A 82 15.48 1.77 1.07
CA ARG A 82 16.85 2.31 1.18
C ARG A 82 17.77 1.66 0.14
N GLY A 83 18.32 2.48 -0.75
CA GLY A 83 19.21 2.03 -1.83
C GLY A 83 18.52 1.29 -2.98
N GLN A 84 17.19 1.13 -2.95
CA GLN A 84 16.41 0.39 -3.95
C GLN A 84 15.38 1.25 -4.69
N GLY A 85 15.10 2.44 -4.16
CA GLY A 85 14.23 3.43 -4.80
C GLY A 85 13.05 3.81 -3.92
N TYR A 86 11.94 4.17 -4.56
CA TYR A 86 10.73 4.62 -3.88
C TYR A 86 9.52 4.41 -4.78
N GLY A 87 8.33 4.45 -4.19
CA GLY A 87 7.11 4.42 -4.96
C GLY A 87 5.93 5.01 -4.23
N ARG A 88 4.92 5.38 -5.00
CA ARG A 88 3.60 5.73 -4.51
C ARG A 88 2.61 4.76 -5.12
N THR A 89 1.78 4.15 -4.29
CA THR A 89 0.76 3.21 -4.72
C THR A 89 -0.59 3.64 -4.19
N ARG A 90 -1.56 3.74 -5.10
CA ARG A 90 -2.98 3.92 -4.85
C ARG A 90 -3.66 2.59 -5.10
N VAL A 91 -4.45 2.14 -4.13
CA VAL A 91 -5.32 0.97 -4.26
C VAL A 91 -6.74 1.44 -4.04
N ARG A 92 -7.57 1.30 -5.07
CA ARG A 92 -9.02 1.54 -4.99
C ARG A 92 -9.74 0.20 -4.96
N ARG A 93 -10.66 0.05 -4.03
CA ARG A 93 -11.48 -1.15 -3.85
C ARG A 93 -12.83 -0.96 -4.53
N GLU A 94 -13.13 -1.84 -5.48
CA GLU A 94 -14.47 -1.94 -6.07
C GLU A 94 -15.32 -2.95 -5.29
N THR A 95 -14.73 -4.11 -4.96
CA THR A 95 -15.27 -5.12 -4.04
C THR A 95 -14.11 -5.75 -3.25
N ASN A 96 -14.38 -6.65 -2.31
CA ASN A 96 -13.31 -7.34 -1.59
C ASN A 96 -12.48 -8.30 -2.49
N GLY A 97 -12.96 -8.60 -3.70
CA GLY A 97 -12.29 -9.44 -4.71
C GLY A 97 -11.94 -8.72 -6.01
N LEU A 98 -12.15 -7.39 -6.10
CA LEU A 98 -11.87 -6.56 -7.28
C LEU A 98 -11.30 -5.21 -6.87
N ILE A 99 -10.12 -4.87 -7.40
CA ILE A 99 -9.41 -3.63 -7.10
C ILE A 99 -8.83 -2.99 -8.35
N GLN A 100 -8.56 -1.70 -8.27
CA GLN A 100 -7.74 -0.95 -9.23
C GLN A 100 -6.47 -0.48 -8.51
N ILE A 101 -5.34 -0.55 -9.20
CA ILE A 101 -4.03 -0.20 -8.66
C ILE A 101 -3.34 0.75 -9.60
N ASP A 102 -2.89 1.89 -9.06
CA ASP A 102 -1.96 2.78 -9.72
C ASP A 102 -0.69 2.88 -8.90
N SER A 103 0.46 2.62 -9.52
CA SER A 103 1.75 2.67 -8.86
C SER A 103 2.80 3.29 -9.75
N GLN A 104 3.58 4.20 -9.18
CA GLN A 104 4.70 4.83 -9.89
C GLN A 104 5.86 5.10 -8.96
N GLY A 105 7.06 5.23 -9.51
CA GLY A 105 8.25 5.55 -8.74
C GLY A 105 9.54 5.18 -9.44
N ILE A 106 10.57 4.93 -8.65
CA ILE A 106 11.89 4.48 -9.09
C ILE A 106 12.16 3.11 -8.48
N VAL A 107 12.59 2.14 -9.29
CA VAL A 107 13.11 0.84 -8.85
C VAL A 107 14.46 0.62 -9.51
N SER A 108 15.49 0.28 -8.73
CA SER A 108 16.85 0.05 -9.25
C SER A 108 17.38 1.18 -10.14
N GLY A 109 17.03 2.44 -9.83
CA GLY A 109 17.46 3.62 -10.58
C GLY A 109 16.64 3.94 -11.84
N LEU A 110 15.66 3.11 -12.19
CA LEU A 110 14.81 3.31 -13.37
C LEU A 110 13.37 3.69 -12.99
N PRO A 111 12.73 4.61 -13.73
CA PRO A 111 11.34 4.94 -13.51
C PRO A 111 10.42 3.78 -13.88
N PHE A 112 9.31 3.66 -13.16
CA PHE A 112 8.23 2.75 -13.49
C PHE A 112 6.88 3.44 -13.30
N VAL A 113 5.91 3.01 -14.10
CA VAL A 113 4.48 3.32 -13.96
C VAL A 113 3.71 2.03 -14.20
N VAL A 114 2.68 1.80 -13.38
CA VAL A 114 1.81 0.64 -13.44
C VAL A 114 0.40 1.11 -13.17
N THR A 115 -0.51 0.79 -14.08
CA THR A 115 -1.95 0.79 -13.84
C THR A 115 -2.42 -0.64 -14.01
N ALA A 116 -3.19 -1.18 -13.07
CA ALA A 116 -3.61 -2.56 -13.12
C ALA A 116 -4.98 -2.79 -12.49
N GLU A 117 -5.76 -3.68 -13.09
CA GLU A 117 -6.92 -4.29 -12.45
C GLU A 117 -6.49 -5.55 -11.70
N GLY A 118 -6.99 -5.75 -10.49
CA GLY A 118 -6.79 -6.98 -9.73
C GLY A 118 -8.08 -7.71 -9.47
N ARG A 119 -8.13 -9.01 -9.77
CA ARG A 119 -9.28 -9.87 -9.55
C ARG A 119 -8.90 -11.12 -8.78
N ARG A 120 -9.62 -11.43 -7.72
CA ARG A 120 -9.47 -12.70 -7.02
C ARG A 120 -9.96 -13.84 -7.92
N THR A 121 -9.14 -14.88 -8.03
CA THR A 121 -9.40 -16.07 -8.86
C THR A 121 -9.67 -17.35 -8.05
N GLY A 122 -9.51 -17.29 -6.72
CA GLY A 122 -9.83 -18.39 -5.82
C GLY A 122 -8.86 -18.51 -4.66
N SER A 123 -8.67 -19.71 -4.13
CA SER A 123 -7.64 -20.00 -3.13
C SER A 123 -6.25 -20.07 -3.78
N CYS A 124 -5.21 -19.75 -3.01
CA CYS A 124 -3.84 -20.01 -3.47
C CYS A 124 -3.63 -21.51 -3.71
N ARG A 125 -2.81 -21.84 -4.70
CA ARG A 125 -2.32 -23.20 -4.92
C ARG A 125 -0.90 -23.28 -4.40
N ASN A 126 -0.62 -24.34 -3.64
CA ASN A 126 0.68 -24.61 -3.03
C ASN A 126 1.69 -25.08 -4.08
#